data_AF-A0AAT9P4I3-F1
#
_entry.id   AF-A0AAT9P4I3-F1
#
_cell.length_a   1.000
_cell.length_b   1.000
_cell.length_c   1.000
_cell.angle_alpha   90.00
_cell.angle_beta   90.00
_cell.angle_gamma   90.00
#
_symmetry.space_group_name_H-M   'P 1'
#
loop_
_entity.id
_entity.type
_entity.pdbx_description
1 polymer ?
#
loop_
_entity_poly.entity_id
_entity_poly.type
_entity_poly.pdbx_seq_one_letter_code
_entity_poly.pdbx_strand_id
1 'polypeptide(L)' 'MQILPQLFKGKLTAYQISTATDIDIATIESLFEDEAAVSSLDEATYLTLKQLEDELFNNDHRTGETTA' A
#
# COMPACT_ATOMS: atom_id res chain seq x y z
N MET A 1 5.37 2.85 -15.10
CA MET A 1 5.62 3.63 -13.87
C MET A 1 4.93 2.93 -12.73
N GLN A 2 5.69 2.50 -11.73
CA GLN A 2 5.16 1.92 -10.51
C GLN A 2 4.56 3.04 -9.66
N ILE A 3 3.26 2.96 -9.38
CA ILE A 3 2.53 3.95 -8.56
C ILE A 3 1.61 3.24 -7.55
N LEU A 4 1.37 3.90 -6.42
CA LEU A 4 0.48 3.49 -5.33
C LEU A 4 -0.49 4.63 -4.99
N PRO A 5 -1.47 4.90 -5.87
CA PRO A 5 -2.27 6.13 -5.86
C PRO A 5 -3.28 6.23 -4.72
N GLN A 6 -3.55 5.17 -3.96
CA GLN A 6 -4.52 5.16 -2.87
C GLN A 6 -3.86 4.92 -1.52
N LEU A 7 -2.75 4.19 -1.49
CA LEU A 7 -2.08 3.77 -0.26
C LEU A 7 -1.68 4.97 0.63
N PHE A 8 -1.21 6.05 0.03
CA PHE A 8 -0.71 7.24 0.74
C PHE A 8 -1.74 8.36 0.92
N LYS A 9 -3.01 8.17 0.51
CA LYS A 9 -4.07 9.20 0.63
C LYS A 9 -4.60 9.44 2.05
N GLY A 10 -3.84 9.08 3.08
CA GLY A 10 -4.13 9.43 4.47
C GLY A 10 -5.16 8.55 5.19
N LYS A 11 -5.55 7.39 4.63
CA LYS A 11 -6.36 6.41 5.38
C LYS A 11 -5.54 5.58 6.37
N LEU A 12 -4.23 5.48 6.14
CA LEU A 12 -3.29 4.69 6.94
C LEU A 12 -2.10 5.57 7.32
N THR A 13 -1.53 5.31 8.49
CA THR A 13 -0.24 5.89 8.90
C THR A 13 0.91 5.03 8.40
N ALA A 14 2.10 5.62 8.29
CA ALA A 14 3.32 4.90 7.95
C ALA A 14 3.57 3.69 8.87
N TYR A 15 3.28 3.84 10.17
CA TYR A 15 3.34 2.76 11.15
C TYR A 15 2.42 1.58 10.82
N GLN A 16 1.17 1.86 10.42
CA GLN A 16 0.20 0.81 10.06
C GLN A 16 0.64 0.04 8.81
N ILE A 17 1.13 0.76 7.79
CA ILE A 17 1.64 0.15 6.57
C ILE A 17 2.89 -0.69 6.86
N SER A 18 3.85 -0.15 7.61
CA SER A 18 5.06 -0.85 8.03
C SER A 18 4.72 -2.14 8.78
N THR A 19 3.81 -2.07 9.76
CA THR A 19 3.35 -3.24 10.53
C THR A 19 2.68 -4.30 9.64
N ALA A 20 1.89 -3.88 8.64
CA ALA A 20 1.17 -4.80 7.77
C ALA A 20 2.05 -5.46 6.70
N THR A 21 3.18 -4.85 6.35
CA THR A 21 4.03 -5.26 5.21
C THR A 21 5.41 -5.76 5.64
N ASP A 22 5.75 -5.64 6.92
CA ASP A 22 7.10 -5.89 7.46
C ASP A 22 8.19 -5.01 6.82
N ILE A 23 7.79 -3.93 6.14
CA ILE A 23 8.70 -2.95 5.53
C ILE A 23 9.12 -1.94 6.60
N ASP A 24 10.38 -1.54 6.59
CA ASP A 24 10.92 -0.54 7.52
C ASP A 24 10.11 0.77 7.47
N ILE A 25 9.73 1.26 8.65
CA ILE A 25 8.88 2.44 8.77
C ILE A 25 9.52 3.69 8.14
N ALA A 26 10.85 3.85 8.19
CA ALA A 26 11.52 5.00 7.59
C ALA A 26 11.45 4.95 6.04
N THR A 27 11.40 3.74 5.46
CA THR A 27 11.14 3.56 4.03
C THR A 27 9.73 4.04 3.69
N ILE A 28 8.74 3.66 4.50
CA ILE A 28 7.35 4.09 4.29
C ILE A 28 7.21 5.60 4.47
N GLU A 29 7.78 6.19 5.52
CA GLU A 29 7.78 7.64 5.74
C GLU A 29 8.38 8.40 4.56
N SER A 30 9.51 7.92 4.02
CA SER A 30 10.12 8.50 2.82
C SER A 30 9.17 8.49 1.61
N LEU A 31 8.34 7.44 1.47
CA LEU A 31 7.34 7.33 0.38
C LEU A 31 6.13 8.26 0.60
N PHE A 32 5.80 8.58 1.86
CA PHE A 32 4.79 9.60 2.17
C PHE A 32 5.29 11.02 1.85
N GLU A 33 6.59 11.27 1.99
CA GLU A 33 7.21 12.55 1.64
C GLU A 33 7.45 12.70 0.13
N ASP A 34 7.81 11.61 -0.55
CA ASP A 34 8.05 11.58 -2.00
C ASP A 34 7.44 10.33 -2.66
N GLU A 35 6.24 10.46 -3.21
CA GLU A 35 5.57 9.38 -3.95
C GLU A 35 6.35 8.95 -5.21
N ALA A 36 7.25 9.79 -5.74
CA ALA A 36 8.09 9.42 -6.88
C ALA A 36 9.14 8.35 -6.50
N ALA A 37 9.51 8.26 -5.22
CA ALA A 37 10.43 7.25 -4.72
C ALA A 37 9.90 5.81 -4.87
N VAL A 38 8.59 5.62 -5.09
CA VAL A 38 8.00 4.31 -5.44
C VAL A 38 8.66 3.69 -6.67
N SER A 39 9.11 4.51 -7.63
CA SER A 39 9.80 4.02 -8.84
C SER A 39 11.22 3.50 -8.58
N SER A 40 11.76 3.78 -7.39
CA SER A 40 13.08 3.34 -6.94
C SER A 40 13.03 2.15 -5.99
N LEU A 41 11.83 1.66 -5.65
CA LEU A 41 11.64 0.48 -4.82
C LEU A 41 12.03 -0.79 -5.58
N ASP A 42 12.54 -1.78 -4.85
CA ASP A 42 12.65 -3.13 -5.37
C ASP A 42 11.27 -3.71 -5.73
N GLU A 43 11.24 -4.59 -6.71
CA GLU A 43 10.01 -5.22 -7.19
C GLU A 43 9.25 -5.93 -6.06
N ALA A 44 9.95 -6.62 -5.15
CA ALA A 44 9.32 -7.31 -4.04
C ALA A 44 8.61 -6.34 -3.09
N THR A 45 9.28 -5.25 -2.69
CA THR A 45 8.72 -4.21 -1.83
C THR A 45 7.52 -3.53 -2.48
N TYR A 46 7.64 -3.20 -3.77
CA TYR A 46 6.55 -2.63 -4.54
C TYR A 46 5.33 -3.56 -4.57
N LEU A 47 5.53 -4.85 -4.86
CA LEU A 47 4.44 -5.82 -4.94
C LEU A 47 3.73 -5.98 -3.59
N THR A 48 4.46 -6.02 -2.48
CA THR A 48 3.86 -6.08 -1.13
C THR A 48 2.98 -4.86 -0.85
N LEU A 49 3.48 -3.65 -1.12
CA LEU A 49 2.69 -2.42 -0.95
C LEU A 49 1.49 -2.38 -1.89
N LYS A 50 1.65 -2.90 -3.12
CA LYS A 50 0.58 -2.97 -4.11
C LYS A 50 -0.52 -3.94 -3.69
N GLN A 51 -0.16 -5.08 -3.11
CA GLN A 51 -1.10 -6.04 -2.53
C GLN A 51 -1.87 -5.41 -1.38
N LEU A 52 -1.18 -4.73 -0.46
CA LEU A 52 -1.85 -4.02 0.64
C LEU A 52 -2.84 -2.96 0.12
N GLU A 53 -2.45 -2.19 -0.90
CA GLU A 53 -3.36 -1.23 -1.55
C GLU A 53 -4.58 -1.92 -2.18
N ASP A 54 -4.37 -3.05 -2.85
CA ASP A 54 -5.44 -3.81 -3.49
C ASP A 54 -6.44 -4.37 -2.45
N GLU A 55 -5.92 -4.96 -1.37
CA GLU A 55 -6.74 -5.52 -0.30
C GLU A 55 -7.59 -4.47 0.41
N LEU A 56 -7.04 -3.27 0.62
CA LEU A 56 -7.71 -2.21 1.38
C LEU A 56 -8.63 -1.33 0.52
N PHE A 57 -8.33 -1.15 -0.76
CA PHE A 57 -9.02 -0.19 -1.62
C PHE A 57 -9.70 -0.81 -2.85
N ASN A 58 -9.36 -2.04 -3.23
CA ASN A 58 -9.94 -2.73 -4.39
C ASN A 58 -10.96 -3.81 -3.97
N ASN A 59 -11.14 -4.07 -2.67
CA ASN A 59 -12.20 -4.94 -2.15
C ASN A 59 -13.63 -4.38 -2.29
N ASP A 60 -13.81 -3.15 -2.80
CA ASP A 60 -15.14 -2.61 -3.13
C ASP A 60 -15.84 -3.39 -4.27
N HIS A 61 -15.12 -4.28 -4.97
CA HIS A 61 -15.67 -5.20 -5.98
C HIS A 61 -15.85 -6.66 -5.52
N ARG A 62 -15.95 -6.93 -4.21
CA ARG A 62 -16.59 -8.16 -3.70
C ARG A 62 -17.98 -7.88 -3.14
N THR A 63 -18.84 -7.31 -3.98
CA THR A 63 -20.27 -7.63 -3.88
C THR A 63 -20.46 -9.00 -4.52
N GLY A 64 -20.55 -10.03 -3.67
CA GLY A 64 -20.74 -11.41 -4.12
C GLY A 64 -20.99 -12.33 -2.94
N GLU A 65 -22.19 -12.20 -2.37
CA GLU A 65 -22.96 -13.26 -1.71
C GLU A 65 -22.23 -14.16 -0.69
N THR A 66 -22.48 -13.89 0.59
CA THR A 66 -22.86 -14.96 1.51
C THR A 66 -24.15 -14.56 2.20
N THR A 67 -25.25 -14.95 1.57
CA THR A 67 -26.48 -15.28 2.27
C THR A 67 -26.18 -16.49 3.16
N ALA A 68 -26.32 -16.34 4.48
CA ALA A 68 -26.49 -17.45 5.42
C ALA A 68 -27.26 -16.96 6.65
#